data_AF-A0A0V1MLA4-F1
#
_entry.id   AF-A0A0V1MLA4-F1
#
_cell.length_a   1.000
_cell.length_b   1.000
_cell.length_c   1.000
_cell.angle_alpha   90.00
_cell.angle_beta   90.00
_cell.angle_gamma   90.00
#
_symmetry.space_group_name_H-M   'P 1'
#
loop_
_entity.id
_entity.type
_entity.pdbx_description
1 polymer ?
#
loop_
_entity_poly.entity_id
_entity_poly.type
_entity_poly.pdbx_seq_one_letter_code
_entity_poly.pdbx_strand_id
1 'polypeptide(L)'
;LKRRFLDIYGHGESLLQLTVRFNGLKQRKNQSILEFAQDVAEFRRRAGKSESELVVRFICGVSSKEVHRELRLREPTALVKARQLAENAAELETEVGRSRQRTTENADAGNDNLAQAVEALTRRFDQLQTTLERSNSRRSARTRT
;
A
#
# COMPACT_ATOMS: atom_id res chain seq x y z
N LEU A 1 27.53 -8.18 6.35
CA LEU A 1 28.30 -7.46 5.32
C LEU A 1 27.51 -7.47 4.01
N LYS A 2 26.86 -6.36 3.61
CA LYS A 2 26.17 -6.29 2.29
C LYS A 2 27.24 -6.12 1.20
N ARG A 3 27.43 -7.16 0.38
CA ARG A 3 28.23 -7.05 -0.86
C ARG A 3 27.56 -6.00 -1.75
N ARG A 4 28.25 -4.92 -2.09
CA ARG A 4 27.72 -3.88 -2.98
C ARG A 4 27.46 -4.48 -4.36
N PHE A 5 26.43 -4.02 -5.08
CA PHE A 5 26.04 -4.53 -6.40
C PHE A 5 27.22 -4.61 -7.39
N LEU A 6 28.20 -3.71 -7.24
CA LEU A 6 29.39 -3.65 -8.06
C LEU A 6 30.62 -4.40 -7.48
N ASP A 7 30.62 -4.77 -6.20
CA ASP A 7 31.70 -5.60 -5.61
C ASP A 7 31.64 -7.06 -6.09
N ILE A 8 30.50 -7.51 -6.60
CA ILE A 8 30.34 -8.87 -7.14
C ILE A 8 30.93 -8.99 -8.56
N TYR A 9 31.19 -7.86 -9.27
CA TYR A 9 31.46 -7.90 -10.72
C TYR A 9 32.50 -6.94 -11.31
N GLY A 10 33.14 -5.99 -10.62
CA GLY A 10 33.97 -5.03 -11.39
C GLY A 10 35.07 -4.27 -10.68
N HIS A 11 36.30 -4.79 -10.76
CA HIS A 11 37.50 -3.95 -10.78
C HIS A 11 38.00 -3.66 -12.21
N GLY A 12 37.46 -4.35 -13.24
CA GLY A 12 37.92 -4.26 -14.64
C GLY A 12 36.89 -3.84 -15.68
N GLU A 13 35.74 -3.27 -15.28
CA GLU A 13 34.73 -2.83 -16.25
C GLU A 13 35.16 -1.56 -17.00
N SER A 14 34.92 -1.51 -18.31
CA SER A 14 35.12 -0.30 -19.09
C SER A 14 34.03 0.75 -18.79
N LEU A 15 34.32 2.03 -19.06
CA LEU A 15 33.34 3.12 -18.88
C LEU A 15 32.05 2.89 -19.70
N LEU A 16 32.17 2.24 -20.87
CA LEU A 16 31.06 1.85 -21.72
C LEU A 16 30.18 0.80 -21.04
N GLN A 17 30.78 -0.24 -20.46
CA GLN A 17 30.05 -1.27 -19.71
C GLN A 17 29.35 -0.67 -18.48
N LEU A 18 30.04 0.22 -17.75
CA LEU A 18 29.44 0.95 -16.62
C LEU A 18 28.24 1.80 -17.06
N THR A 19 28.33 2.47 -18.21
CA THR A 19 27.22 3.28 -18.74
C THR A 19 26.02 2.41 -19.13
N VAL A 20 26.26 1.28 -19.80
CA VAL A 20 25.18 0.32 -20.15
C VAL A 20 24.51 -0.21 -18.89
N ARG A 21 25.28 -0.61 -17.88
CA ARG A 21 24.77 -1.07 -16.58
C ARG A 21 23.98 0.00 -15.85
N PHE A 22 24.49 1.23 -15.84
CA PHE A 22 23.80 2.37 -15.25
C PHE A 22 22.44 2.57 -15.92
N ASN A 23 22.36 2.55 -17.25
CA ASN A 23 21.11 2.72 -17.97
C ASN A 23 20.10 1.57 -17.74
N GLY A 24 20.59 0.37 -17.43
CA GLY A 24 19.76 -0.79 -17.08
C GLY A 24 19.36 -0.89 -15.61
N LEU A 25 19.83 0.02 -14.75
CA LEU A 25 19.64 -0.11 -13.31
C LEU A 25 18.16 0.08 -12.91
N LYS A 26 17.63 -0.89 -12.15
CA LYS A 26 16.27 -0.90 -11.61
C LYS A 26 16.28 -1.46 -10.20
N GLN A 27 15.37 -0.95 -9.35
CA GLN A 27 15.16 -1.45 -8.00
C GLN A 27 14.68 -2.90 -8.06
N ARG A 28 15.44 -3.80 -7.43
CA ARG A 28 15.14 -5.23 -7.41
C ARG A 28 13.92 -5.51 -6.53
N LYS A 29 13.28 -6.66 -6.74
CA LYS A 29 12.24 -7.15 -5.84
C LYS A 29 12.83 -7.29 -4.43
N ASN A 30 12.14 -6.74 -3.43
CA ASN A 30 12.56 -6.69 -2.02
C ASN A 30 13.79 -5.82 -1.71
N GLN A 31 14.30 -5.05 -2.67
CA GLN A 31 15.34 -4.05 -2.41
C GLN A 31 14.69 -2.80 -1.82
N SER A 32 15.22 -2.30 -0.71
CA SER A 32 14.75 -1.05 -0.12
C SER A 32 15.14 0.16 -0.97
N ILE A 33 14.40 1.26 -0.80
CA ILE A 33 14.66 2.53 -1.49
C ILE A 33 16.06 3.06 -1.15
N LEU A 34 16.47 2.94 0.10
CA LEU A 34 17.81 3.31 0.57
C LEU A 34 18.91 2.53 -0.14
N GLU A 35 18.80 1.20 -0.21
CA GLU A 35 19.77 0.35 -0.91
C GLU A 35 19.84 0.69 -2.40
N PHE A 36 18.70 0.92 -3.03
CA PHE A 36 18.65 1.29 -4.43
C PHE A 36 19.30 2.66 -4.68
N ALA A 37 19.06 3.64 -3.82
CA ALA A 37 19.74 4.94 -3.90
C ALA A 37 21.26 4.82 -3.73
N GLN A 38 21.72 3.91 -2.87
CA GLN A 38 23.15 3.62 -2.68
C GLN A 38 23.77 3.02 -3.94
N ASP A 39 23.09 2.08 -4.59
CA ASP A 39 23.52 1.49 -5.86
C ASP A 39 23.63 2.55 -6.96
N VAL A 40 22.64 3.44 -7.07
CA VAL A 40 22.67 4.58 -8.01
C VAL A 40 23.87 5.50 -7.70
N ALA A 41 24.05 5.87 -6.43
CA ALA A 41 25.13 6.77 -6.01
C ALA A 41 26.53 6.20 -6.26
N GLU A 42 26.67 4.87 -6.37
CA GLU A 42 27.95 4.24 -6.68
C GLU A 42 28.47 4.61 -8.08
N PHE A 43 27.58 4.83 -9.05
CA PHE A 43 27.94 5.25 -10.40
C PHE A 43 28.46 6.70 -10.47
N ARG A 44 28.17 7.54 -9.48
CA ARG A 44 28.82 8.85 -9.35
C ARG A 44 30.34 8.68 -9.23
N ARG A 45 30.77 7.75 -8.36
CA ARG A 45 32.18 7.50 -8.05
C ARG A 45 32.89 6.74 -9.16
N ARG A 46 32.23 5.75 -9.77
CA ARG A 46 32.87 4.84 -10.74
C ARG A 46 32.78 5.29 -12.20
N ALA A 47 31.72 6.02 -12.57
CA ALA A 47 31.44 6.39 -13.97
C ALA A 47 31.32 7.92 -14.19
N GLY A 48 31.61 8.74 -13.17
CA GLY A 48 31.60 10.20 -13.29
C GLY A 48 30.22 10.80 -13.56
N LYS A 49 29.14 10.10 -13.19
CA LYS A 49 27.76 10.55 -13.45
C LYS A 49 27.41 11.82 -12.67
N SER A 50 26.75 12.76 -13.34
CA SER A 50 26.25 14.00 -12.75
C SER A 50 25.07 13.74 -11.82
N GLU A 51 24.81 14.67 -10.87
CA GLU A 51 23.67 14.57 -9.95
C GLU A 51 22.34 14.39 -10.71
N SER A 52 22.16 15.12 -11.81
CA SER A 52 20.96 15.05 -12.66
C SER A 52 20.79 13.65 -13.27
N GLU A 53 21.86 13.06 -13.82
CA GLU A 53 21.79 11.69 -14.35
C GLU A 53 21.42 10.68 -13.26
N LEU A 54 21.96 10.82 -12.05
CA LEU A 54 21.63 9.95 -10.92
C LEU A 54 20.16 10.07 -10.53
N VAL A 55 19.65 11.30 -10.42
CA VAL A 55 18.24 11.58 -10.12
C VAL A 55 17.34 10.96 -11.17
N VAL A 56 17.59 11.23 -12.46
CA VAL A 56 16.80 10.67 -13.57
C VAL A 56 16.82 9.15 -13.50
N ARG A 57 18.00 8.56 -13.26
CA ARG A 57 18.11 7.10 -13.18
C ARG A 57 17.34 6.53 -11.99
N PHE A 58 17.42 7.17 -10.83
CA PHE A 58 16.67 6.78 -9.64
C PHE A 58 15.16 6.82 -9.90
N ILE A 59 14.64 7.94 -10.42
CA ILE A 59 13.21 8.11 -10.72
C ILE A 59 12.72 7.07 -11.75
N CYS A 60 13.49 6.83 -12.80
CA CYS A 60 13.12 5.85 -13.82
C CYS A 60 13.39 4.39 -13.41
N GLY A 61 14.06 4.16 -12.28
CA GLY A 61 14.49 2.84 -11.82
C GLY A 61 13.74 2.32 -10.60
N VAL A 62 12.99 3.17 -9.87
CA VAL A 62 12.13 2.73 -8.76
C VAL A 62 11.07 1.73 -9.24
N SER A 63 10.73 0.76 -8.38
CA SER A 63 9.78 -0.30 -8.73
C SER A 63 8.32 0.06 -8.42
N SER A 64 8.06 0.87 -7.39
CA SER A 64 6.70 1.32 -7.05
C SER A 64 6.24 2.40 -8.03
N LYS A 65 5.04 2.20 -8.60
CA LYS A 65 4.41 3.17 -9.50
C LYS A 65 4.00 4.45 -8.78
N GLU A 66 3.61 4.36 -7.52
CA GLU A 66 3.19 5.52 -6.74
C GLU A 66 4.39 6.39 -6.37
N VAL A 67 5.47 5.75 -5.92
CA VAL A 67 6.76 6.42 -5.73
C VAL A 67 7.23 7.10 -7.01
N HIS A 68 7.13 6.42 -8.16
CA HIS A 68 7.50 7.00 -9.45
C HIS A 68 6.66 8.25 -9.78
N ARG A 69 5.34 8.22 -9.55
CA ARG A 69 4.44 9.37 -9.76
C ARG A 69 4.80 10.54 -8.86
N GLU A 70 5.02 10.29 -7.57
CA GLU A 70 5.35 11.34 -6.61
C GLU A 70 6.67 12.04 -6.98
N LEU A 71 7.68 11.28 -7.39
CA LEU A 71 8.96 11.83 -7.81
C LEU A 71 8.85 12.63 -9.11
N ARG A 72 8.02 12.18 -10.06
CA ARG A 72 7.72 12.92 -11.30
C ARG A 72 6.98 14.23 -11.03
N LEU A 73 6.11 14.25 -10.02
CA LEU A 73 5.37 15.45 -9.63
C LEU A 73 6.24 16.48 -8.92
N ARG A 74 7.11 16.02 -8.02
CA ARG A 74 7.96 16.92 -7.20
C ARG A 74 9.27 17.34 -7.84
N GLU A 75 9.68 16.67 -8.90
CA GLU A 75 10.87 16.98 -9.69
C GLU A 75 12.12 17.25 -8.83
N PRO A 76 12.53 16.31 -7.95
CA PRO A 76 13.66 16.53 -7.06
C PRO A 76 14.96 16.73 -7.85
N THR A 77 15.77 17.72 -7.49
CA THR A 77 17.02 18.06 -8.19
C THR A 77 18.26 17.39 -7.60
N ALA A 78 18.11 16.67 -6.49
CA ALA A 78 19.19 15.98 -5.80
C ALA A 78 18.76 14.58 -5.39
N LEU A 79 19.67 13.60 -5.50
CA LEU A 79 19.42 12.18 -5.20
C LEU A 79 19.00 11.99 -3.75
N VAL A 80 19.57 12.77 -2.82
CA VAL A 80 19.20 12.75 -1.39
C VAL A 80 17.73 13.15 -1.20
N LYS A 81 17.27 14.20 -1.90
CA LYS A 81 15.87 14.64 -1.84
C LYS A 81 14.96 13.62 -2.51
N ALA A 82 15.36 13.08 -3.66
CA ALA A 82 14.61 12.04 -4.35
C ALA A 82 14.43 10.80 -3.46
N ARG A 83 15.48 10.35 -2.78
CA ARG A 83 15.41 9.25 -1.80
C ARG A 83 14.42 9.55 -0.68
N GLN A 84 14.51 10.73 -0.05
CA GLN A 84 13.62 11.10 1.05
C GLN A 84 12.15 11.11 0.62
N LEU A 85 11.86 11.70 -0.55
CA LEU A 85 10.51 11.72 -1.11
C LEU A 85 9.99 10.31 -1.41
N ALA A 86 10.86 9.45 -1.93
CA ALA A 86 10.52 8.07 -2.22
C ALA A 86 10.22 7.27 -0.94
N GLU A 87 11.01 7.45 0.12
CA GLU A 87 10.77 6.84 1.43
C GLU A 87 9.43 7.29 2.01
N ASN A 88 9.16 8.61 2.01
CA ASN A 88 7.89 9.16 2.48
C ASN A 88 6.69 8.63 1.68
N ALA A 89 6.82 8.55 0.36
CA ALA A 89 5.75 8.03 -0.51
C ALA A 89 5.48 6.55 -0.27
N ALA A 90 6.52 5.74 -0.08
CA ALA A 90 6.38 4.32 0.23
C ALA A 90 5.73 4.11 1.60
N GLU A 91 6.07 4.92 2.61
CA GLU A 91 5.43 4.88 3.92
C GLU A 91 3.94 5.21 3.84
N LEU A 92 3.58 6.28 3.11
CA LEU A 92 2.19 6.67 2.87
C LEU A 92 1.40 5.58 2.15
N GLU A 93 1.98 4.92 1.15
CA GLU A 93 1.36 3.76 0.46
C GLU A 93 0.98 2.66 1.47
N THR A 94 1.86 2.36 2.43
CA THR A 94 1.56 1.36 3.46
C THR A 94 0.51 1.81 4.48
N GLU A 95 0.49 3.09 4.85
CA GLU A 95 -0.49 3.61 5.83
C GLU A 95 -1.89 3.74 5.22
N VAL A 96 -1.99 4.21 3.97
CA VAL A 96 -3.25 4.26 3.24
C VAL A 96 -3.79 2.85 3.00
N GLY A 97 -2.91 1.91 2.64
CA GLY A 97 -3.27 0.49 2.51
C GLY A 97 -3.86 -0.07 3.81
N ARG A 98 -3.17 0.17 4.95
CA ARG A 98 -3.66 -0.25 6.27
C ARG A 98 -4.97 0.43 6.65
N SER A 99 -5.11 1.72 6.38
CA SER A 99 -6.33 2.46 6.68
C SER A 99 -7.52 1.95 5.87
N ARG A 100 -7.33 1.67 4.58
CA ARG A 100 -8.36 1.10 3.71
C ARG A 100 -8.79 -0.29 4.19
N GLN A 101 -7.84 -1.13 4.60
CA GLN A 101 -8.13 -2.45 5.16
C GLN A 101 -8.95 -2.38 6.47
N ARG A 102 -8.58 -1.49 7.39
CA ARG A 102 -9.38 -1.26 8.61
C ARG A 102 -10.80 -0.78 8.29
N THR A 103 -10.95 0.02 7.23
CA THR A 103 -12.27 0.54 6.83
C THR A 103 -13.17 -0.56 6.26
N THR A 104 -12.60 -1.51 5.50
CA THR A 104 -13.34 -2.67 4.99
C THR A 104 -13.72 -3.64 6.11
N GLU A 105 -12.80 -3.93 7.04
CA GLU A 105 -13.08 -4.80 8.19
C GLU A 105 -14.20 -4.23 9.08
N ASN A 106 -14.23 -2.91 9.28
CA ASN A 106 -15.28 -2.24 10.04
C ASN A 106 -16.62 -2.17 9.29
N ALA A 107 -16.62 -2.05 7.97
CA ALA A 107 -17.84 -2.03 7.17
C ALA A 107 -18.53 -3.41 7.19
N ASP A 108 -17.77 -4.50 7.08
CA ASP A 108 -18.29 -5.86 7.17
C ASP A 108 -18.86 -6.12 8.58
N ALA A 109 -18.12 -5.76 9.64
CA ALA A 109 -18.62 -5.87 11.02
C ALA A 109 -19.89 -5.03 11.28
N GLY A 110 -19.98 -3.83 10.70
CA GLY A 110 -21.18 -2.98 10.82
C GLY A 110 -22.41 -3.60 10.15
N ASN A 111 -22.22 -4.27 9.02
CA ASN A 111 -23.30 -4.91 8.26
C ASN A 111 -23.83 -6.16 8.99
N ASP A 112 -22.93 -6.97 9.56
CA ASP A 112 -23.30 -8.17 10.34
C ASP A 112 -24.11 -7.80 11.59
N ASN A 113 -23.72 -6.74 12.30
CA ASN A 113 -24.45 -6.24 13.46
C ASN A 113 -25.85 -5.74 13.09
N LEU A 114 -26.00 -5.05 11.96
CA LEU A 114 -27.30 -4.59 11.48
C LEU A 114 -28.20 -5.77 11.09
N ALA A 115 -27.66 -6.75 10.37
CA ALA A 115 -28.39 -7.96 10.00
C ALA A 115 -28.89 -8.71 11.25
N GLN A 116 -28.04 -8.86 12.26
CA GLN A 116 -28.41 -9.50 13.53
C GLN A 116 -29.49 -8.72 14.28
N ALA A 117 -29.44 -7.38 14.27
CA ALA A 117 -30.45 -6.54 14.90
C ALA A 117 -31.82 -6.64 14.19
N VAL A 118 -31.82 -6.68 12.85
CA VAL A 118 -33.03 -6.87 12.05
C VAL A 118 -33.64 -8.24 12.31
N GLU A 119 -32.84 -9.30 12.34
CA GLU A 119 -33.33 -10.65 12.62
C GLU A 119 -33.92 -10.77 14.04
N ALA A 120 -33.29 -10.15 15.03
CA ALA A 120 -33.81 -10.09 16.40
C ALA A 120 -35.15 -9.33 16.49
N LEU A 121 -35.30 -8.25 15.72
CA LEU A 121 -36.53 -7.48 15.66
C LEU A 121 -37.67 -8.28 15.00
N THR A 122 -37.38 -8.95 13.88
CA THR A 122 -38.35 -9.84 13.20
C THR A 122 -38.85 -10.92 14.14
N ARG A 123 -37.94 -11.60 14.86
CA ARG A 123 -38.31 -12.61 15.88
C ARG A 123 -39.21 -12.05 16.99
N ARG A 124 -38.95 -10.82 17.46
CA ARG A 124 -39.81 -10.18 18.48
C ARG A 124 -41.18 -9.83 17.92
N PHE A 125 -41.25 -9.41 16.67
CA PHE A 125 -42.51 -9.11 16.01
C PHE A 125 -43.39 -10.36 15.90
N ASP A 126 -42.81 -11.49 15.48
CA ASP A 126 -43.51 -12.78 15.41
C ASP A 126 -44.03 -13.25 16.79
N GLN A 127 -43.24 -13.04 17.84
CA GLN A 127 -43.65 -13.34 19.23
C GLN A 127 -44.82 -12.48 19.70
N LEU A 128 -44.83 -11.19 19.34
CA LEU A 128 -45.93 -10.29 19.68
C LEU A 128 -47.21 -10.64 18.90
N GLN A 129 -47.08 -10.99 17.63
CA GLN A 129 -48.22 -11.38 16.80
C GLN A 129 -48.87 -12.67 17.33
N THR A 130 -48.06 -13.68 17.64
CA THR A 130 -48.55 -14.94 18.23
C THR A 130 -49.20 -14.75 19.60
N THR A 131 -48.67 -13.87 20.47
CA THR A 131 -49.29 -13.55 21.76
C THR A 131 -50.58 -12.75 21.61
N LEU A 132 -50.66 -11.84 20.63
CA LEU A 132 -51.86 -11.07 20.33
C LEU A 132 -52.99 -11.98 19.80
N GLU A 133 -52.70 -12.84 18.82
CA GLU A 133 -53.67 -13.81 18.30
C GLU A 133 -54.19 -14.74 19.39
N ARG A 134 -53.30 -15.24 20.24
CA ARG A 134 -53.66 -16.10 21.38
C ARG A 134 -54.53 -15.36 22.40
N SER A 135 -54.28 -14.08 22.63
CA SER A 135 -55.08 -13.23 23.51
C SER A 135 -56.47 -12.94 22.94
N ASN A 136 -56.57 -12.66 21.64
CA ASN A 136 -57.83 -12.43 20.95
C ASN A 136 -58.71 -13.68 20.90
N SER A 137 -58.12 -14.86 20.65
CA SER A 137 -58.83 -16.14 20.69
C SER A 137 -59.45 -16.42 22.08
N ARG A 138 -58.69 -16.17 23.15
CA ARG A 138 -59.19 -16.31 24.54
C ARG A 138 -60.30 -15.32 24.88
N ARG A 139 -60.25 -14.11 24.32
CA ARG A 139 -61.27 -13.06 24.54
C ARG A 139 -62.57 -13.37 23.78
N SER A 140 -62.46 -13.89 22.57
CA SER A 140 -63.60 -14.37 21.77
C SER A 140 -64.30 -15.57 22.40
N ALA A 141 -63.55 -16.48 23.05
CA ALA A 141 -64.14 -17.61 23.77
C ALA A 141 -64.95 -17.20 25.01
N ARG A 142 -64.67 -16.04 25.61
CA ARG A 142 -65.37 -15.50 26.80
C ARG A 142 -66.63 -14.70 26.49
N THR A 143 -66.88 -14.34 25.23
CA THR A 143 -68.01 -13.51 24.79
C THR A 143 -69.14 -14.32 24.13
N ARG A 144 -69.05 -15.66 24.16
CA ARG A 144 -70.01 -16.60 23.55
C ARG A 144 -70.86 -17.41 24.54
N THR A 145 -70.90 -16.99 25.81
CA THR A 145 -71.82 -17.51 26.84
C THR A 145 -72.89 -16.50 27.12
#